data_AF-A0A9E5TC12-F1
#
_entry.id   AF-A0A9E5TC12-F1
#
_cell.length_a   1.000
_cell.length_b   1.000
_cell.length_c   1.000
_cell.angle_alpha   90.00
_cell.angle_beta   90.00
_cell.angle_gamma   90.00
#
_symmetry.space_group_name_H-M   'P 1'
#
loop_
_entity.id
_entity.type
_entity.pdbx_description
1 polymer ?
#
loop_
_entity_poly.entity_id
_entity_poly.type
_entity_poly.pdbx_seq_one_letter_code
_entity_poly.pdbx_strand_id
1 'polypeptide(L)' 'LKKDQAAALVGELIAEKSKTKGIKRVAFDKSGYDYHGRVKSLAEACRKGGLKF' A
#
# COMPACT_ATOMS: atom_id res chain seq x y z
N LEU A 1 -8.68 -16.24 0.44
CA LEU A 1 -8.75 -14.81 0.06
C LEU A 1 -8.29 -14.63 -1.38
N LYS A 2 -8.97 -13.79 -2.18
CA LYS A 2 -8.42 -13.38 -3.48
C LYS A 2 -7.14 -12.58 -3.27
N LYS A 3 -6.19 -12.70 -4.20
CA LYS A 3 -4.85 -12.13 -4.05
C LYS A 3 -4.87 -10.59 -3.91
N ASP A 4 -5.84 -9.92 -4.54
CA ASP A 4 -6.00 -8.46 -4.48
C ASP A 4 -6.51 -7.98 -3.12
N GLN A 5 -7.41 -8.74 -2.50
CA GLN A 5 -7.92 -8.44 -1.15
C GLN A 5 -6.82 -8.60 -0.09
N ALA A 6 -5.97 -9.63 -0.24
CA ALA A 6 -4.81 -9.80 0.62
C ALA A 6 -3.82 -8.63 0.49
N ALA A 7 -3.59 -8.15 -0.74
CA ALA A 7 -2.72 -7.00 -1.01
C ALA A 7 -3.26 -5.70 -0.39
N ALA A 8 -4.58 -5.49 -0.43
CA ALA A 8 -5.22 -4.35 0.22
C ALA A 8 -5.03 -4.39 1.75
N LEU A 9 -5.28 -5.54 2.38
CA LEU A 9 -5.14 -5.69 3.83
C LEU A 9 -3.70 -5.48 4.31
N VAL A 10 -2.72 -5.93 3.52
CA VAL A 10 -1.30 -5.63 3.77
C VAL A 10 -1.01 -4.12 3.65
N GLY A 11 -1.57 -3.44 2.64
CA GLY A 11 -1.39 -1.99 2.46
C GLY A 11 -1.97 -1.17 3.62
N GLU A 12 -3.12 -1.56 4.14
CA GLU A 12 -3.74 -0.93 5.32
C GLU A 12 -2.82 -1.07 6.56
N LEU A 13 -2.31 -2.27 6.82
CA LEU A 13 -1.39 -2.54 7.93
C LEU A 13 -0.08 -1.75 7.81
N ILE A 14 0.45 -1.59 6.60
CA ILE A 14 1.65 -0.80 6.35
C ILE A 14 1.37 0.68 6.64
N ALA A 15 0.25 1.20 6.19
CA ALA A 15 -0.11 2.59 6.42
C ALA A 15 -0.33 2.88 7.92
N GLU A 16 -1.01 1.99 8.63
CA GLU A 16 -1.21 2.12 10.07
C GLU A 16 0.13 2.13 10.82
N LYS A 17 1.02 1.15 10.54
CA LYS A 17 2.35 1.08 11.15
C LYS A 17 3.24 2.28 10.80
N SER A 18 3.08 2.82 9.59
CA SER A 18 3.82 4.00 9.17
C SER A 18 3.30 5.25 9.87
N LYS A 19 1.98 5.36 10.04
CA LYS A 19 1.34 6.45 10.77
C LYS A 19 1.75 6.47 12.24
N THR A 20 1.81 5.32 12.91
CA THR A 20 2.28 5.23 14.31
C THR A 20 3.75 5.62 14.44
N LYS A 21 4.56 5.38 13.41
CA LYS A 21 5.96 5.82 13.33
C LYS A 21 6.15 7.26 12.83
N GLY A 22 5.06 8.00 12.54
CA GLY A 22 5.12 9.38 12.03
C GLY A 22 5.58 9.49 10.58
N ILE A 23 5.66 8.39 9.83
CA ILE A 23 6.09 8.35 8.43
C ILE A 23 4.90 8.72 7.53
N LYS A 24 5.03 9.84 6.81
CA LYS A 24 3.95 10.37 5.94
C LYS A 24 4.27 10.31 4.45
N ARG A 25 5.55 10.40 4.07
CA ARG A 25 6.01 10.38 2.68
C ARG A 25 6.92 9.19 2.47
N VAL A 26 6.62 8.39 1.45
CA VAL A 26 7.41 7.20 1.09
C VAL A 26 7.58 7.17 -0.43
N ALA A 27 8.48 6.31 -0.93
CA ALA A 27 8.52 5.98 -2.34
C ALA A 27 7.85 4.62 -2.53
N PHE A 28 7.00 4.50 -3.56
CA PHE A 28 6.36 3.24 -3.91
C PHE A 28 7.06 2.62 -5.11
N ASP A 29 7.93 1.65 -4.84
CA ASP A 29 8.60 0.89 -5.88
C ASP A 29 7.72 -0.29 -6.33
N LYS A 30 7.51 -0.38 -7.64
CA LYS A 30 6.78 -1.48 -8.28
C LYS A 30 7.71 -2.59 -8.76
N SER A 31 9.04 -2.41 -8.66
CA SER A 31 10.08 -3.38 -9.02
C SER A 31 9.87 -4.05 -10.38
N GLY A 32 9.40 -3.29 -11.38
CA GLY A 32 9.13 -3.78 -12.74
C GLY A 32 7.76 -4.42 -12.97
N TYR A 33 6.89 -4.52 -11.97
CA TYR A 33 5.52 -5.00 -12.15
C TYR A 33 4.60 -3.90 -12.69
N ASP A 34 3.66 -4.32 -13.54
CA ASP A 34 2.59 -3.43 -14.02
C ASP A 34 1.73 -2.93 -12.86
N TYR A 35 1.28 -1.69 -12.99
CA TYR A 35 0.37 -1.08 -12.01
C TYR A 35 -1.06 -1.59 -12.22
N HIS A 36 -1.29 -2.84 -11.84
CA HIS A 36 -2.58 -3.52 -11.95
C HIS A 36 -2.78 -4.53 -10.82
N GLY A 37 -4.00 -5.05 -10.69
CA GLY A 37 -4.40 -6.07 -9.71
C GLY A 37 -3.84 -5.78 -8.33
N ARG A 38 -3.05 -6.73 -7.80
CA ARG A 38 -2.42 -6.67 -6.47
C ARG A 38 -1.61 -5.40 -6.21
N VAL A 39 -0.79 -4.95 -7.18
CA VAL A 39 0.10 -3.79 -6.99
C VAL A 39 -0.75 -2.52 -6.83
N LYS A 40 -1.77 -2.40 -7.67
CA LYS A 40 -2.75 -1.30 -7.58
C LYS A 40 -3.52 -1.36 -6.26
N SER A 41 -4.03 -2.54 -5.87
CA SER A 41 -4.78 -2.70 -4.62
C SER A 41 -3.96 -2.36 -3.38
N LEU A 42 -2.68 -2.74 -3.34
CA LEU A 42 -1.78 -2.39 -2.24
C LEU A 42 -1.52 -0.87 -2.19
N ALA A 43 -1.25 -0.26 -3.34
CA ALA A 43 -1.02 1.19 -3.42
C ALA A 43 -2.24 2.01 -2.98
N GLU A 44 -3.44 1.62 -3.43
CA GLU A 44 -4.68 2.28 -3.03
C GLU A 44 -4.95 2.15 -1.53
N ALA A 45 -4.73 0.97 -0.95
CA ALA A 45 -4.86 0.75 0.49
C ALA A 45 -3.89 1.62 1.29
N CYS A 46 -2.60 1.66 0.90
CA CYS A 46 -1.61 2.52 1.54
C CYS A 46 -1.99 4.00 1.47
N ARG A 47 -2.50 4.47 0.32
CA ARG A 47 -2.96 5.86 0.13
C ARG A 47 -4.18 6.19 0.98
N LYS A 48 -5.16 5.28 1.06
CA LYS A 48 -6.33 5.43 1.95
C LYS A 48 -5.91 5.54 3.41
N GLY A 49 -4.88 4.80 3.81
CA GLY A 49 -4.29 4.90 5.15
C GLY A 49 -3.46 6.17 5.41
N GLY A 50 -3.35 7.08 4.43
CA GLY A 50 -2.76 8.40 4.58
C GLY A 50 -1.28 8.53 4.21
N LEU A 51 -0.68 7.46 3.65
CA LEU A 51 0.66 7.54 3.07
C LEU A 51 0.64 8.33 1.76
N LYS A 52 1.64 9.19 1.58
CA LYS A 52 1.81 10.00 0.37
C LYS A 52 2.98 9.49 -0.46
N PHE A 53 2.70 9.07 -1.69
CA PHE A 53 3.64 8.58 -2.70
C PHE A 53 3.00 8.49 -4.08
#